data_AF-A0A938U775-F1
#
_entry.id   AF-A0A938U775-F1
#
_cell.length_a   1.000
_cell.length_b   1.000
_cell.length_c   1.000
_cell.angle_alpha   90.00
_cell.angle_beta   90.00
_cell.angle_gamma   90.00
#
_symmetry.space_group_name_H-M   'P 1'
#
loop_
_entity.id
_entity.type
_entity.pdbx_description
1 polymer ?
#
loop_
_entity_poly.entity_id
_entity_poly.type
_entity_poly.pdbx_seq_one_letter_code
_entity_poly.pdbx_strand_id
1 'polypeptide(L)'
;MRMRPLVLVMTLAWQLAAAAPGHGALTLAQVEQRLVRGGYGATLNAAHWAVQQGEAIVPLLAQLLERRQIYEQQLGGATGAYPFNAVWALGQLSSPAALGVLERYFAKTRDDTAGLAIKAVKLRRTKQSRAFAVLLSDKTLYAQASLEAKAVKDLQGGQEIRIIKAGIVNPKEEGPRGGPAMFDQVEVVPTGEQGFVERAGDGFPPYI
;
A
#
# COMPACT_ATOMS: atom_id res chain seq x y z
N MET A 1 -7.56 -67.42 1.64
CA MET A 1 -7.20 -66.29 2.54
C MET A 1 -6.73 -65.12 1.69
N ARG A 2 -7.54 -64.07 1.53
CA ARG A 2 -7.19 -62.86 0.77
C ARG A 2 -7.12 -61.69 1.76
N MET A 3 -5.93 -61.12 1.93
CA MET A 3 -5.70 -59.93 2.76
C MET A 3 -6.27 -58.69 2.04
N ARG A 4 -7.04 -57.87 2.77
CA ARG A 4 -7.48 -56.54 2.34
C ARG A 4 -6.42 -55.51 2.71
N PRO A 5 -6.12 -54.51 1.85
CA PRO A 5 -5.30 -53.37 2.26
C PRO A 5 -6.16 -52.36 3.05
N LEU A 6 -5.63 -51.91 4.19
CA LEU A 6 -6.13 -50.78 4.96
C LEU A 6 -5.86 -49.49 4.15
N VAL A 7 -6.90 -48.73 3.84
CA VAL A 7 -6.78 -47.35 3.35
C VAL A 7 -6.80 -46.43 4.56
N LEU A 8 -5.65 -45.83 4.87
CA LEU A 8 -5.51 -44.82 5.91
C LEU A 8 -5.92 -43.45 5.33
N VAL A 9 -7.08 -42.94 5.72
CA VAL A 9 -7.53 -41.59 5.36
C VAL A 9 -6.91 -40.62 6.36
N MET A 10 -5.86 -39.89 5.95
CA MET A 10 -5.36 -38.73 6.69
C MET A 10 -6.27 -37.53 6.45
N THR A 11 -7.16 -37.23 7.40
CA THR A 11 -7.84 -35.94 7.48
C THR A 11 -6.84 -34.89 8.00
N LEU A 12 -6.35 -34.02 7.13
CA LEU A 12 -5.68 -32.78 7.53
C LEU A 12 -6.71 -31.85 8.17
N ALA A 13 -6.69 -31.75 9.49
CA ALA A 13 -7.40 -30.71 10.22
C ALA A 13 -6.73 -29.36 9.92
N TRP A 14 -7.44 -28.49 9.19
CA TRP A 14 -7.09 -27.09 9.06
C TRP A 14 -7.19 -26.43 10.45
N GLN A 15 -6.04 -26.08 11.03
CA GLN A 15 -5.98 -25.20 12.18
C GLN A 15 -6.44 -23.81 11.75
N LEU A 16 -7.66 -23.44 12.16
CA LEU A 16 -8.13 -22.06 12.17
C LEU A 16 -7.16 -21.25 13.04
N ALA A 17 -6.39 -20.38 12.39
CA ALA A 17 -5.57 -19.39 13.08
C ALA A 17 -6.47 -18.54 13.99
N ALA A 18 -6.18 -18.60 15.28
CA ALA A 18 -6.87 -17.85 16.30
C ALA A 18 -6.82 -16.35 15.99
N ALA A 19 -7.99 -15.70 16.01
CA ALA A 19 -8.10 -14.26 15.96
C ALA A 19 -7.33 -13.64 17.14
N ALA A 20 -6.47 -12.67 16.84
CA ALA A 20 -5.72 -11.91 17.85
C ALA A 20 -6.68 -11.19 18.83
N PRO A 21 -6.26 -10.96 20.08
CA PRO A 21 -7.14 -10.49 21.14
C PRO A 21 -7.49 -9.01 21.00
N GLY A 22 -8.79 -8.71 21.17
CA GLY A 22 -9.29 -7.51 21.85
C GLY A 22 -8.98 -6.15 21.23
N HIS A 23 -9.39 -5.90 19.99
CA HIS A 23 -9.60 -4.54 19.50
C HIS A 23 -11.11 -4.38 19.33
N GLY A 24 -11.72 -3.40 20.01
CA GLY A 24 -13.15 -3.11 19.82
C GLY A 24 -13.47 -2.98 18.33
N ALA A 25 -14.71 -3.34 17.93
CA ALA A 25 -15.12 -3.31 16.53
C ALA A 25 -14.73 -1.97 15.89
N LEU A 26 -13.95 -2.04 14.81
CA LEU A 26 -13.44 -0.87 14.11
C LEU A 26 -14.61 0.01 13.65
N THR A 27 -14.61 1.30 14.02
CA THR A 27 -15.72 2.21 13.71
C THR A 27 -15.34 3.24 12.65
N LEU A 28 -16.35 3.73 11.91
CA LEU A 28 -16.14 4.81 10.94
C LEU A 28 -15.55 6.06 11.59
N ALA A 29 -16.01 6.43 12.79
CA ALA A 29 -15.52 7.60 13.52
C ALA A 29 -14.02 7.50 13.85
N GLN A 30 -13.54 6.32 14.26
CA GLN A 30 -12.11 6.09 14.51
C GLN A 30 -11.28 6.20 13.23
N VAL A 31 -11.77 5.64 12.13
CA VAL A 31 -11.09 5.70 10.83
C VAL A 31 -11.06 7.14 10.31
N GLU A 32 -12.18 7.87 10.40
CA GLU A 32 -12.29 9.28 10.03
C GLU A 32 -11.32 10.15 10.83
N GLN A 33 -11.28 9.96 12.16
CA GLN A 33 -10.39 10.72 13.03
C GLN A 33 -8.91 10.55 12.64
N ARG A 34 -8.52 9.33 12.24
CA ARG A 34 -7.13 9.00 11.88
C ARG A 34 -6.77 9.41 10.46
N LEU A 35 -7.63 9.15 9.49
CA LEU A 35 -7.32 9.32 8.05
C LEU A 35 -7.74 10.68 7.48
N VAL A 36 -8.70 11.37 8.10
CA VAL A 36 -9.28 12.61 7.55
C VAL A 36 -8.99 13.81 8.45
N ARG A 37 -9.10 13.66 9.76
CA ARG A 37 -8.99 14.78 10.72
C ARG A 37 -7.60 14.93 11.34
N GLY A 38 -6.68 14.03 11.03
CA GLY A 38 -5.29 14.11 11.49
C GLY A 38 -4.50 15.18 10.72
N GLY A 39 -3.42 15.69 11.30
CA GLY A 39 -2.44 16.46 10.52
C GLY A 39 -1.75 15.58 9.46
N TYR A 40 -1.11 16.18 8.45
CA TYR A 40 -0.51 15.46 7.31
C TYR A 40 0.33 14.24 7.71
N GLY A 41 1.33 14.42 8.59
CA GLY A 41 2.20 13.32 9.05
C GLY A 41 1.44 12.21 9.80
N ALA A 42 0.45 12.58 10.64
CA ALA A 42 -0.38 11.61 11.35
C ALA A 42 -1.23 10.77 10.37
N THR A 43 -1.74 11.39 9.31
CA THR A 43 -2.55 10.69 8.31
C THR A 43 -1.75 9.69 7.48
N LEU A 44 -0.46 9.95 7.19
CA LEU A 44 0.42 8.96 6.52
C LEU A 44 0.62 7.70 7.37
N ASN A 45 0.90 7.87 8.67
CA ASN A 45 0.98 6.75 9.61
C ASN A 45 -0.36 6.01 9.73
N ALA A 46 -1.47 6.74 9.66
CA ALA A 46 -2.80 6.15 9.65
C ALA A 46 -3.06 5.29 8.40
N ALA A 47 -2.45 5.60 7.25
CA ALA A 47 -2.54 4.77 6.06
C ALA A 47 -1.90 3.39 6.29
N HIS A 48 -0.71 3.34 6.90
CA HIS A 48 -0.07 2.08 7.29
C HIS A 48 -0.90 1.30 8.32
N TRP A 49 -1.42 1.99 9.34
CA TRP A 49 -2.33 1.40 10.32
C TRP A 49 -3.58 0.80 9.65
N ALA A 50 -4.13 1.48 8.64
CA ALA A 50 -5.30 1.01 7.91
C ALA A 50 -5.01 -0.31 7.17
N VAL A 51 -3.85 -0.41 6.51
CA VAL A 51 -3.40 -1.66 5.86
C VAL A 51 -3.30 -2.82 6.86
N GLN A 52 -2.84 -2.55 8.09
CA GLN A 52 -2.73 -3.56 9.14
C GLN A 52 -4.10 -4.11 9.60
N GLN A 53 -5.19 -3.39 9.38
CA GLN A 53 -6.54 -3.87 9.70
C GLN A 53 -7.07 -4.91 8.69
N GLY A 54 -6.42 -5.06 7.53
CA GLY A 54 -6.82 -6.03 6.50
C GLY A 54 -8.23 -5.78 5.94
N GLU A 55 -8.98 -6.85 5.67
CA GLU A 55 -10.33 -6.75 5.06
C GLU A 55 -11.34 -5.96 5.91
N ALA A 56 -11.14 -5.92 7.24
CA ALA A 56 -12.10 -5.29 8.15
C ALA A 56 -12.25 -3.78 7.90
N ILE A 57 -11.24 -3.11 7.34
CA ILE A 57 -11.31 -1.65 7.10
C ILE A 57 -11.93 -1.28 5.76
N VAL A 58 -11.99 -2.22 4.79
CA VAL A 58 -12.49 -1.96 3.43
C VAL A 58 -13.86 -1.28 3.39
N PRO A 59 -14.91 -1.75 4.12
CA PRO A 59 -16.21 -1.09 4.11
C PRO A 59 -16.20 0.31 4.76
N LEU A 60 -15.25 0.58 5.65
CA LEU A 60 -15.11 1.90 6.29
C LEU A 60 -14.38 2.88 5.36
N LEU A 61 -13.34 2.43 4.65
CA LEU A 61 -12.68 3.25 3.61
C LEU A 61 -13.63 3.56 2.46
N ALA A 62 -14.49 2.62 2.07
CA ALA A 62 -15.54 2.85 1.08
C ALA A 62 -16.47 3.99 1.52
N GLN A 63 -16.97 3.95 2.76
CA GLN A 63 -17.82 4.99 3.32
C GLN A 63 -17.12 6.35 3.40
N LEU A 64 -15.83 6.40 3.73
CA LEU A 64 -15.07 7.64 3.71
C LEU A 64 -15.02 8.23 2.29
N LEU A 65 -14.62 7.43 1.30
CA LEU A 65 -14.51 7.86 -0.09
C LEU A 65 -15.86 8.34 -0.67
N GLU A 66 -16.97 7.72 -0.26
CA GLU A 66 -18.33 8.18 -0.62
C GLU A 66 -18.65 9.58 -0.06
N ARG A 67 -18.10 9.91 1.12
CA ARG A 67 -18.25 11.19 1.82
C ARG A 67 -17.20 12.23 1.45
N ARG A 68 -16.36 11.99 0.44
CA ARG A 68 -15.25 12.88 0.03
C ARG A 68 -15.63 14.36 -0.05
N GLN A 69 -16.74 14.69 -0.70
CA GLN A 69 -17.18 16.08 -0.88
C GLN A 69 -17.46 16.79 0.45
N ILE A 70 -17.97 16.06 1.45
CA ILE A 70 -18.22 16.60 2.79
C ILE A 70 -16.91 17.05 3.42
N TYR A 71 -15.87 16.21 3.33
CA TYR A 71 -14.56 16.51 3.91
C TYR A 71 -13.82 17.63 3.17
N GLU A 72 -13.95 17.71 1.85
CA GLU A 72 -13.37 18.80 1.06
C GLU A 72 -14.00 20.16 1.44
N GLN A 73 -15.32 20.20 1.63
CA GLN A 73 -16.06 21.44 1.93
C GLN A 73 -15.93 21.87 3.40
N GLN A 74 -16.04 20.95 4.36
CA GLN A 74 -16.11 21.28 5.78
C GLN A 74 -14.76 21.62 6.41
N LEU A 75 -13.65 21.16 5.81
CA LEU A 75 -12.30 21.32 6.37
C LEU A 75 -11.44 22.30 5.59
N GLY A 76 -12.02 23.11 4.70
CA GLY A 76 -11.25 24.05 3.87
C GLY A 76 -10.23 23.35 2.95
N GLY A 77 -10.57 22.14 2.45
CA GLY A 77 -9.69 21.36 1.56
C GLY A 77 -9.10 20.07 2.14
N ALA A 78 -9.60 19.58 3.28
CA ALA A 78 -9.11 18.41 4.03
C ALA A 78 -7.78 18.66 4.77
N THR A 79 -7.80 18.50 6.09
CA THR A 79 -6.60 18.50 6.92
C THR A 79 -5.88 17.16 6.73
N GLY A 80 -4.82 17.11 5.91
CA GLY A 80 -3.99 15.91 5.73
C GLY A 80 -3.91 15.42 4.29
N ALA A 81 -3.55 14.14 4.07
CA ALA A 81 -3.42 13.55 2.73
C ALA A 81 -4.66 12.73 2.32
N TYR A 82 -5.86 13.14 2.73
CA TYR A 82 -7.12 12.54 2.26
C TYR A 82 -7.52 13.17 0.90
N PRO A 83 -8.01 12.41 -0.10
CA PRO A 83 -8.36 10.98 -0.08
C PRO A 83 -7.20 10.02 -0.37
N PHE A 84 -6.02 10.54 -0.71
CA PHE A 84 -4.85 9.75 -1.11
C PHE A 84 -4.56 8.59 -0.15
N ASN A 85 -4.54 8.80 1.17
CA ASN A 85 -4.25 7.73 2.14
C ASN A 85 -5.27 6.58 2.15
N ALA A 86 -6.55 6.89 1.93
CA ALA A 86 -7.59 5.86 1.87
C ALA A 86 -7.46 5.04 0.58
N VAL A 87 -7.19 5.70 -0.55
CA VAL A 87 -6.91 5.05 -1.84
C VAL A 87 -5.64 4.21 -1.75
N TRP A 88 -4.58 4.75 -1.16
CA TRP A 88 -3.31 4.06 -0.95
C TRP A 88 -3.49 2.80 -0.10
N ALA A 89 -4.19 2.90 1.04
CA ALA A 89 -4.45 1.75 1.90
C ALA A 89 -5.24 0.66 1.17
N LEU A 90 -6.28 1.02 0.41
CA LEU A 90 -7.01 0.07 -0.44
C LEU A 90 -6.11 -0.58 -1.50
N GLY A 91 -5.21 0.19 -2.12
CA GLY A 91 -4.27 -0.33 -3.13
C GLY A 91 -3.33 -1.41 -2.57
N GLN A 92 -2.92 -1.28 -1.31
CA GLN A 92 -2.09 -2.28 -0.62
C GLN A 92 -2.87 -3.57 -0.29
N LEU A 93 -4.20 -3.51 -0.19
CA LEU A 93 -5.05 -4.67 0.09
C LEU A 93 -5.33 -5.44 -1.21
N SER A 94 -4.78 -6.65 -1.34
CA SER A 94 -4.87 -7.45 -2.57
C SER A 94 -6.22 -8.17 -2.79
N SER A 95 -7.30 -7.69 -2.18
CA SER A 95 -8.59 -8.39 -2.13
C SER A 95 -9.58 -7.94 -3.21
N PRO A 96 -10.54 -8.81 -3.58
CA PRO A 96 -11.60 -8.43 -4.52
C PRO A 96 -12.47 -7.28 -3.99
N ALA A 97 -12.68 -7.21 -2.67
CA ALA A 97 -13.47 -6.16 -2.05
C ALA A 97 -12.79 -4.79 -2.19
N ALA A 98 -11.49 -4.70 -1.88
CA ALA A 98 -10.72 -3.48 -2.05
C ALA A 98 -10.67 -3.04 -3.53
N LEU A 99 -10.46 -3.98 -4.45
CA LEU A 99 -10.50 -3.71 -5.89
C LEU A 99 -11.85 -3.12 -6.33
N GLY A 100 -12.96 -3.72 -5.88
CA GLY A 100 -14.29 -3.23 -6.23
C GLY A 100 -14.58 -1.83 -5.70
N VAL A 101 -14.07 -1.47 -4.51
CA VAL A 101 -14.18 -0.10 -3.97
C VAL A 101 -13.39 0.88 -4.84
N LEU A 102 -12.15 0.54 -5.18
CA LEU A 102 -11.28 1.37 -6.03
C LEU A 102 -11.88 1.58 -7.42
N GLU A 103 -12.41 0.53 -8.06
CA GLU A 103 -13.03 0.62 -9.39
C GLU A 103 -14.28 1.52 -9.38
N ARG A 104 -15.14 1.40 -8.36
CA ARG A 104 -16.31 2.31 -8.20
C ARG A 104 -15.87 3.76 -7.97
N TYR A 105 -14.88 3.97 -7.11
CA TYR A 105 -14.37 5.31 -6.83
C TYR A 105 -13.76 5.93 -8.09
N PHE A 106 -12.88 5.21 -8.80
CA PHE A 106 -12.27 5.69 -10.05
C PHE A 106 -13.30 6.01 -11.13
N ALA A 107 -14.33 5.17 -11.30
CA ALA A 107 -15.40 5.42 -12.27
C ALA A 107 -16.13 6.74 -12.00
N LYS A 108 -16.30 7.11 -10.72
CA LYS A 108 -16.97 8.34 -10.29
C LYS A 108 -16.07 9.57 -10.38
N THR A 109 -14.80 9.46 -10.01
CA THR A 109 -13.93 10.63 -9.78
C THR A 109 -12.86 10.84 -10.83
N ARG A 110 -12.51 9.81 -11.62
CA ARG A 110 -11.33 9.81 -12.50
C ARG A 110 -10.03 10.15 -11.76
N ASP A 111 -9.95 9.78 -10.49
CA ASP A 111 -8.77 9.99 -9.64
C ASP A 111 -7.61 9.10 -10.10
N ASP A 112 -6.53 9.70 -10.61
CA ASP A 112 -5.38 8.97 -11.15
C ASP A 112 -4.73 8.03 -10.13
N THR A 113 -4.70 8.42 -8.84
CA THR A 113 -4.15 7.56 -7.78
C THR A 113 -4.99 6.28 -7.64
N ALA A 114 -6.31 6.37 -7.81
CA ALA A 114 -7.16 5.19 -7.82
C ALA A 114 -6.90 4.30 -9.04
N GLY A 115 -6.62 4.88 -10.21
CA GLY A 115 -6.18 4.14 -11.39
C GLY A 115 -4.90 3.33 -11.13
N LEU A 116 -3.90 3.96 -10.49
CA LEU A 116 -2.66 3.30 -10.07
C LEU A 116 -2.91 2.21 -9.01
N ALA A 117 -3.77 2.47 -8.03
CA ALA A 117 -4.16 1.51 -7.01
C ALA A 117 -4.79 0.24 -7.62
N ILE A 118 -5.70 0.41 -8.58
CA ILE A 118 -6.33 -0.69 -9.31
C ILE A 118 -5.27 -1.53 -10.02
N LYS A 119 -4.32 -0.87 -10.70
CA LYS A 119 -3.21 -1.56 -11.38
C LYS A 119 -2.37 -2.36 -10.39
N ALA A 120 -2.04 -1.78 -9.24
CA ALA A 120 -1.26 -2.45 -8.20
C ALA A 120 -1.97 -3.69 -7.61
N VAL A 121 -3.26 -3.58 -7.28
CA VAL A 121 -4.04 -4.71 -6.77
C VAL A 121 -4.09 -5.84 -7.81
N LYS A 122 -4.33 -5.52 -9.09
CA LYS A 122 -4.34 -6.51 -10.19
C LYS A 122 -2.97 -7.18 -10.34
N LEU A 123 -1.89 -6.41 -10.27
CA LEU A 123 -0.52 -6.91 -10.35
C LEU A 123 -0.21 -7.88 -9.20
N ARG A 124 -0.47 -7.49 -7.95
CA ARG A 124 -0.25 -8.34 -6.76
C ARG A 124 -1.02 -9.64 -6.82
N ARG A 125 -2.27 -9.60 -7.30
CA ARG A 125 -3.11 -10.79 -7.48
C ARG A 125 -2.56 -11.71 -8.56
N THR A 126 -2.15 -11.14 -9.70
CA THR A 126 -1.57 -11.91 -10.82
C THR A 126 -0.26 -12.58 -10.42
N LYS A 127 0.59 -11.86 -9.70
CA LYS A 127 1.90 -12.34 -9.23
C LYS A 127 1.81 -13.14 -7.92
N GLN A 128 0.64 -13.19 -7.29
CA GLN A 128 0.40 -13.81 -5.99
C GLN A 128 1.39 -13.35 -4.91
N SER A 129 1.78 -12.07 -4.94
CA SER A 129 2.81 -11.54 -4.05
C SER A 129 2.60 -10.06 -3.76
N ARG A 130 2.74 -9.70 -2.47
CA ARG A 130 2.65 -8.31 -2.00
C ARG A 130 3.88 -7.47 -2.34
N ALA A 131 4.98 -8.12 -2.75
CA ALA A 131 6.21 -7.42 -3.12
C ALA A 131 6.07 -6.62 -4.43
N PHE A 132 5.04 -6.89 -5.24
CA PHE A 132 4.80 -6.13 -6.46
C PHE A 132 4.01 -4.87 -6.16
N ALA A 133 4.37 -3.77 -6.82
CA ALA A 133 3.78 -2.45 -6.61
C ALA A 133 3.83 -1.63 -7.91
N VAL A 134 3.15 -0.48 -7.90
CA VAL A 134 3.14 0.49 -9.00
C VAL A 134 3.65 1.83 -8.49
N LEU A 135 4.57 2.45 -9.22
CA LEU A 135 5.10 3.77 -8.88
C LEU A 135 4.01 4.85 -8.93
N LEU A 136 3.96 5.70 -7.90
CA LEU A 136 2.97 6.79 -7.79
C LEU A 136 3.32 8.00 -8.65
N SER A 137 4.61 8.25 -8.85
CA SER A 137 5.14 9.39 -9.59
C SER A 137 6.45 8.99 -10.26
N ASP A 138 6.97 9.90 -11.08
CA ASP A 138 8.31 9.78 -11.62
C ASP A 138 9.34 9.75 -10.48
N LYS A 139 10.39 8.94 -10.67
CA LYS A 139 11.47 8.70 -9.72
C LYS A 139 12.76 8.41 -10.45
N THR A 140 13.90 8.48 -9.76
CA THR A 140 15.17 8.02 -10.31
C THR A 140 15.55 6.68 -9.65
N LEU A 141 16.02 5.75 -10.47
CA LEU A 141 16.61 4.49 -10.02
C LEU A 141 18.11 4.71 -9.84
N TYR A 142 18.60 4.59 -8.61
CA TYR A 142 20.01 4.80 -8.27
C TYR A 142 20.76 3.46 -8.19
N ALA A 143 22.06 3.47 -8.48
CA ALA A 143 22.90 2.28 -8.38
C ALA A 143 23.17 1.85 -6.93
N GLN A 144 23.03 2.78 -5.98
CA GLN A 144 23.20 2.56 -4.54
C GLN A 144 22.14 3.35 -3.77
N ALA A 145 21.95 3.04 -2.48
CA ALA A 145 21.04 3.76 -1.58
C ALA A 145 21.59 5.14 -1.22
N SER A 146 21.70 6.03 -2.20
CA SER A 146 22.31 7.36 -2.09
C SER A 146 21.81 8.24 -3.24
N LEU A 147 21.47 9.49 -2.94
CA LEU A 147 21.10 10.52 -3.93
C LEU A 147 22.31 10.98 -4.77
N GLU A 148 23.52 10.79 -4.25
CA GLU A 148 24.78 11.09 -4.95
C GLU A 148 25.24 9.93 -5.84
N ALA A 149 24.60 8.76 -5.73
CA ALA A 149 24.94 7.63 -6.57
C ALA A 149 24.59 7.87 -8.04
N LYS A 150 25.30 7.17 -8.93
CA LYS A 150 24.98 7.17 -10.35
C LYS A 150 23.51 6.77 -10.57
N ALA A 151 22.78 7.62 -11.30
CA ALA A 151 21.48 7.27 -11.84
C ALA A 151 21.62 6.13 -12.85
N VAL A 152 20.89 5.05 -12.63
CA VAL A 152 20.75 3.93 -13.56
C VAL A 152 19.77 4.32 -14.66
N LYS A 153 18.61 4.85 -14.26
CA LYS A 153 17.60 5.39 -15.17
C LYS A 153 16.57 6.26 -14.45
N ASP A 154 15.84 7.05 -15.23
CA ASP A 154 14.59 7.66 -14.78
C ASP A 154 13.42 6.69 -14.95
N LEU A 155 12.56 6.68 -13.95
CA LEU A 155 11.34 5.89 -13.83
C LEU A 155 10.14 6.79 -14.01
N GLN A 156 9.12 6.27 -14.67
CA GLN A 156 7.85 6.96 -14.88
C GLN A 156 6.78 6.48 -13.89
N GLY A 157 5.92 7.39 -13.46
CA GLY A 157 4.69 7.07 -12.73
C GLY A 157 3.89 6.00 -13.46
N GLY A 158 3.35 5.03 -12.71
CA GLY A 158 2.64 3.89 -13.27
C GLY A 158 3.51 2.72 -13.70
N GLN A 159 4.84 2.80 -13.65
CA GLN A 159 5.70 1.63 -13.87
C GLN A 159 5.52 0.58 -12.77
N GLU A 160 5.60 -0.69 -13.17
CA GLU A 160 5.51 -1.83 -12.28
C GLU A 160 6.88 -2.16 -11.70
N ILE A 161 6.92 -2.41 -10.40
CA ILE A 161 8.14 -2.77 -9.69
C ILE A 161 7.91 -3.98 -8.79
N ARG A 162 9.00 -4.66 -8.46
CA ARG A 162 9.08 -5.64 -7.39
C ARG A 162 10.02 -5.11 -6.31
N ILE A 163 9.50 -4.94 -5.11
CA ILE A 163 10.26 -4.52 -3.93
C ILE A 163 11.10 -5.71 -3.46
N ILE A 164 12.42 -5.57 -3.49
CA ILE A 164 13.37 -6.58 -3.04
C ILE A 164 13.63 -6.41 -1.55
N LYS A 165 13.90 -5.18 -1.13
CA LYS A 165 14.17 -4.81 0.27
C LYS A 165 13.69 -3.41 0.54
N ALA A 166 12.85 -3.23 1.56
CA ALA A 166 12.32 -1.93 1.94
C ALA A 166 13.13 -1.28 3.08
N GLY A 167 13.13 0.04 3.15
CA GLY A 167 13.56 0.82 4.31
C GLY A 167 15.08 0.81 4.57
N ILE A 168 15.89 0.83 3.52
CA ILE A 168 17.35 0.92 3.62
C ILE A 168 17.72 2.36 4.00
N VAL A 169 18.28 2.51 5.20
CA VAL A 169 18.67 3.82 5.75
C VAL A 169 20.08 4.18 5.28
N ASN A 170 20.24 5.40 4.76
CA ASN A 170 21.52 6.04 4.56
C ASN A 170 21.70 7.17 5.60
N PRO A 171 22.51 6.95 6.66
CA PRO A 171 22.69 7.94 7.72
C PRO A 171 23.58 9.12 7.32
N LYS A 172 24.20 9.10 6.14
CA LYS A 172 25.11 10.14 5.66
C LYS A 172 24.41 11.25 4.87
N GLU A 173 23.18 11.00 4.44
CA GLU A 173 22.38 11.92 3.64
C GLU A 173 21.12 12.31 4.41
N GLU A 174 20.73 13.57 4.26
CA GLU A 174 19.49 14.08 4.84
C GLU A 174 18.32 13.82 3.89
N GLY A 175 17.24 13.22 4.41
CA GLY A 175 16.03 12.95 3.66
C GLY A 175 15.14 14.19 3.49
N PRO A 176 14.06 14.10 2.70
CA PRO A 176 13.24 15.26 2.30
C PRO A 176 12.53 16.02 3.43
N ARG A 177 12.51 15.48 4.65
CA ARG A 177 11.88 16.09 5.83
C ARG A 177 12.82 16.16 7.05
N GLY A 178 14.12 16.06 6.80
CA GLY A 178 15.11 15.90 7.86
C GLY A 178 15.26 14.45 8.31
N GLY A 179 16.36 14.17 9.01
CA GLY A 179 16.76 12.82 9.39
C GLY A 179 17.37 12.03 8.22
N PRO A 180 17.74 10.75 8.42
CA PRO A 180 18.42 9.95 7.42
C PRO A 180 17.59 9.71 6.15
N ALA A 181 18.21 9.81 4.98
CA ALA A 181 17.60 9.39 3.72
C ALA A 181 17.27 7.88 3.75
N MET A 182 16.15 7.50 3.14
CA MET A 182 15.68 6.12 3.11
C MET A 182 15.39 5.68 1.68
N PHE A 183 15.75 4.44 1.36
CA PHE A 183 15.62 3.86 0.03
C PHE A 183 14.96 2.51 0.10
N ASP A 184 14.31 2.12 -1.00
CA ASP A 184 13.90 0.74 -1.25
C ASP A 184 14.72 0.17 -2.40
N GLN A 185 15.25 -1.03 -2.22
CA GLN A 185 15.83 -1.80 -3.31
C GLN A 185 14.70 -2.43 -4.12
N VAL A 186 14.67 -2.16 -5.42
CA VAL A 186 13.59 -2.58 -6.31
C VAL A 186 14.13 -3.20 -7.59
N GLU A 187 13.30 -3.98 -8.25
CA GLU A 187 13.46 -4.47 -9.62
C GLU A 187 12.34 -3.91 -10.48
N VAL A 188 12.68 -3.36 -11.65
CA VAL A 188 11.71 -2.83 -12.60
C VAL A 188 11.15 -3.96 -13.47
N VAL A 189 9.83 -4.04 -13.58
CA VAL A 189 9.13 -5.07 -14.36
C VAL A 189 8.75 -4.49 -15.74
N PRO A 190 8.94 -5.25 -16.85
CA PRO A 190 9.50 -6.59 -16.94
C PRO A 190 11.01 -6.64 -17.20
N THR A 191 11.70 -5.49 -17.22
CA THR A 191 13.10 -5.42 -17.67
C THR A 191 14.09 -6.15 -16.76
N GLY A 192 13.73 -6.38 -15.49
CA GLY A 192 14.60 -7.02 -14.49
C GLY A 192 15.71 -6.12 -13.97
N GLU A 193 15.71 -4.84 -14.35
CA GLU A 193 16.74 -3.89 -13.92
C GLU A 193 16.55 -3.53 -12.45
N GLN A 194 17.64 -3.59 -11.68
CA GLN A 194 17.61 -3.37 -10.24
C GLN A 194 18.33 -2.09 -9.84
N GLY A 195 17.88 -1.51 -8.74
CA GLY A 195 18.51 -0.35 -8.13
C GLY A 195 17.75 0.09 -6.88
N PHE A 196 17.93 1.35 -6.52
CA PHE A 196 17.39 1.94 -5.30
C PHE A 196 16.50 3.13 -5.64
N VAL A 197 15.34 3.20 -5.01
CA VAL A 197 14.41 4.32 -5.15
C VAL A 197 14.25 4.98 -3.78
N GLU A 198 14.41 6.31 -3.74
CA GLU A 198 14.24 7.10 -2.52
C GLU A 198 12.77 7.09 -2.05
N ARG A 199 12.56 6.90 -0.75
CA ARG A 199 11.26 7.02 -0.10
C ARG A 199 10.92 8.48 0.14
N ALA A 200 9.62 8.81 0.14
CA ALA A 200 9.19 10.18 0.33
C ALA A 200 9.17 10.57 1.83
N GLY A 201 9.63 11.78 2.17
CA GLY A 201 9.51 12.37 3.50
C GLY A 201 9.92 11.44 4.64
N ASP A 202 8.98 11.14 5.54
CA ASP A 202 9.13 10.33 6.77
C ASP A 202 9.29 8.82 6.50
N GLY A 203 9.91 8.44 5.38
CA GLY A 203 10.01 7.05 4.94
C GLY A 203 8.69 6.48 4.41
N PHE A 204 7.86 7.28 3.74
CA PHE A 204 6.65 6.79 3.08
C PHE A 204 7.01 6.15 1.72
N PRO A 205 6.49 4.96 1.39
CA PRO A 205 6.84 4.30 0.13
C PRO A 205 6.27 5.08 -1.08
N PRO A 206 7.06 5.32 -2.14
CA PRO A 206 6.63 6.06 -3.32
C PRO A 206 5.83 5.21 -4.32
N TYR A 207 5.21 4.14 -3.84
CA TYR A 207 4.49 3.16 -4.65
C TYR A 207 3.23 2.70 -3.93
N ILE A 208 2.26 2.24 -4.72
CA ILE A 208 0.97 1.70 -4.29
C ILE A 208 0.84 0.23 -4.62
#